data_AF-A0A9X8YNB8-F1
#
_entry.id   AF-A0A9X8YNB8-F1
#
_cell.length_a   1.000
_cell.length_b   1.000
_cell.length_c   1.000
_cell.angle_alpha   90.00
_cell.angle_beta   90.00
_cell.angle_gamma   90.00
#
_symmetry.space_group_name_H-M   'P 1'
#
loop_
_entity.id
_entity.type
_entity.pdbx_description
1 polymer ?
#
loop_
_entity_poly.entity_id
_entity_poly.type
_entity_poly.pdbx_seq_one_letter_code
_entity_poly.pdbx_strand_id
1 'polypeptide(L)'
;GSNNLATGAAIDWLRYMEINRSHARVDLDNLGELTLSARIDGINPQKSAKREVILNYRHQENVFQLWRSLRFGDNLQEWLEQALSQPGEQQ
;
A
#
# COMPACT_ATOMS: atom_id res chain seq x y z
N GLY A 1 -23.90 13.11 9.12
CA GLY A 1 -23.74 12.30 7.89
C GLY A 1 -22.79 12.90 6.86
N SER A 2 -21.74 13.64 7.27
CA SER A 2 -20.82 14.35 6.37
C SER A 2 -19.50 13.61 6.10
N ASN A 3 -19.08 12.71 7.00
CA ASN A 3 -17.76 12.07 6.93
C ASN A 3 -17.68 10.94 5.87
N ASN A 4 -18.81 10.45 5.37
CA ASN A 4 -18.86 9.39 4.35
C ASN A 4 -18.81 9.93 2.92
N LEU A 5 -19.35 11.13 2.67
CA LEU A 5 -19.43 11.71 1.32
C LEU A 5 -18.08 12.24 0.83
N ALA A 6 -17.30 12.88 1.71
CA ALA A 6 -15.97 13.39 1.38
C ALA A 6 -14.96 12.24 1.17
N THR A 7 -15.07 11.19 1.98
CA THR A 7 -14.21 9.99 1.88
C THR A 7 -14.49 9.20 0.60
N GLY A 8 -15.78 8.96 0.28
CA GLY A 8 -16.16 8.32 -0.98
C GLY A 8 -15.72 9.12 -2.21
N ALA A 9 -15.91 10.45 -2.18
CA ALA A 9 -15.44 11.33 -3.24
C ALA A 9 -13.90 11.29 -3.40
N ALA A 10 -13.13 11.28 -2.30
CA ALA A 10 -11.68 11.19 -2.36
C ALA A 10 -11.19 9.86 -2.98
N ILE A 11 -11.82 8.73 -2.63
CA ILE A 11 -11.52 7.43 -3.22
C ILE A 11 -11.88 7.39 -4.72
N ASP A 12 -13.04 7.91 -5.09
CA ASP A 12 -13.45 7.98 -6.50
C ASP A 12 -12.54 8.91 -7.32
N TRP A 13 -11.96 9.94 -6.70
CA TRP A 13 -10.96 10.77 -7.35
C TRP A 13 -9.67 10.03 -7.65
N LEU A 14 -9.19 9.19 -6.73
CA LEU A 14 -8.02 8.34 -6.97
C LEU A 14 -8.28 7.29 -8.06
N ARG A 15 -9.47 6.68 -8.07
CA ARG A 15 -9.81 5.60 -9.01
C ARG A 15 -9.80 6.05 -10.47
N TYR A 16 -10.19 7.30 -10.74
CA TYR A 16 -10.35 7.82 -12.10
C TYR A 16 -9.47 9.05 -12.38
N MET A 17 -8.41 9.25 -11.60
CA MET A 17 -7.46 10.34 -11.85
C MET A 17 -6.70 10.07 -13.14
N GLU A 18 -6.82 10.96 -14.11
CA GLU A 18 -5.87 11.03 -15.21
C GLU A 18 -4.65 11.81 -14.74
N ILE A 19 -3.48 11.17 -14.73
CA ILE A 19 -2.24 11.74 -14.21
C ILE A 19 -1.59 12.60 -15.29
N ASN A 20 -1.40 13.89 -15.00
CA ASN A 20 -0.71 14.81 -15.91
C ASN A 20 0.78 14.87 -15.61
N ARG A 21 1.14 14.97 -14.32
CA ARG A 21 2.52 15.02 -13.84
C ARG A 21 2.62 14.27 -12.53
N SER A 22 3.69 13.52 -12.36
CA SER A 22 4.02 12.87 -11.10
C SER A 22 5.49 13.02 -10.81
N HIS A 23 5.82 13.24 -9.55
CA HIS A 23 7.18 13.15 -9.05
C HIS A 23 7.17 12.44 -7.71
N ALA A 24 8.18 11.61 -7.51
CA ALA A 24 8.38 10.88 -6.28
C ALA A 24 9.84 10.98 -5.87
N ARG A 25 10.05 11.16 -4.56
CA ARG A 25 11.35 10.95 -3.92
C ARG A 25 11.22 9.70 -3.04
N VAL A 26 12.15 8.78 -3.24
CA VAL A 26 12.30 7.58 -2.45
C VAL A 26 13.66 7.66 -1.78
N ASP A 27 13.66 7.53 -0.46
CA ASP A 27 14.87 7.43 0.35
C ASP A 27 14.81 6.11 1.12
N LEU A 28 15.89 5.33 1.05
CA LEU A 28 16.05 4.08 1.77
C LEU A 28 17.38 4.14 2.51
N ASP A 29 17.36 3.87 3.81
CA ASP A 29 18.57 3.78 4.61
C ASP A 29 19.07 2.33 4.79
N ASN A 30 20.23 2.19 5.43
CA ASN A 30 20.84 0.90 5.72
C ASN A 30 20.16 0.12 6.86
N LEU A 31 19.21 0.72 7.57
CA LEU A 31 18.36 0.06 8.57
C LEU A 31 17.06 -0.49 7.95
N GLY A 32 16.85 -0.23 6.66
CA GLY A 32 15.70 -0.70 5.90
C GLY A 32 14.49 0.22 6.03
N GLU A 33 14.61 1.42 6.59
CA GLU A 33 13.54 2.41 6.59
C GLU A 33 13.42 3.03 5.19
N LEU A 34 12.28 2.80 4.56
CA LEU A 34 11.90 3.43 3.31
C LEU A 34 10.96 4.59 3.59
N THR A 35 11.28 5.76 3.06
CA THR A 35 10.36 6.89 2.99
C THR A 35 10.06 7.23 1.54
N LEU A 36 8.79 7.36 1.22
CA LEU A 36 8.30 7.79 -0.08
C LEU A 36 7.55 9.10 0.11
N SER A 37 7.93 10.12 -0.66
CA SER A 37 7.18 11.36 -0.79
C SER A 37 6.84 11.55 -2.26
N ALA A 38 5.56 11.44 -2.60
CA ALA A 38 5.05 11.58 -3.95
C ALA A 38 4.07 12.75 -4.03
N ARG A 39 4.13 13.45 -5.16
CA ARG A 39 3.10 14.40 -5.56
C ARG A 39 2.64 14.07 -6.96
N ILE A 40 1.33 13.93 -7.09
CA ILE A 40 0.65 13.54 -8.31
C ILE A 40 -0.37 14.63 -8.62
N ASP A 41 -0.17 15.31 -9.75
CA ASP A 41 -1.08 16.31 -10.28
C ASP A 41 -1.88 15.66 -11.42
N GLY A 42 -3.20 15.71 -11.32
CA GLY A 42 -4.08 15.08 -12.29
C GLY A 42 -5.43 15.78 -12.42
N ILE A 43 -6.29 15.21 -13.24
CA ILE A 43 -7.67 15.67 -13.41
C ILE A 43 -8.65 14.52 -13.16
N ASN A 44 -9.80 14.83 -12.60
CA ASN A 44 -10.92 13.89 -12.55
C ASN A 44 -11.91 14.22 -13.68
N PRO A 45 -12.07 13.34 -14.69
CA PRO A 45 -12.97 13.56 -15.83
C PRO A 45 -14.44 13.19 -15.53
N GLN A 46 -14.74 12.52 -14.42
CA GLN A 46 -16.08 11.96 -14.14
C GLN A 46 -17.10 12.98 -13.60
N LYS A 47 -16.67 14.11 -13.04
CA LYS A 47 -17.60 15.21 -12.76
C LYS A 47 -17.66 16.12 -13.98
N SER A 48 -18.85 16.63 -14.28
CA SER A 48 -19.15 17.56 -15.40
C SER A 48 -18.28 18.83 -15.43
N ALA A 49 -17.43 19.04 -14.43
CA ALA A 49 -16.31 19.98 -14.47
C ALA A 49 -15.02 19.19 -14.25
N LYS A 50 -14.10 19.20 -15.22
CA LYS A 50 -12.74 18.69 -15.06
C LYS A 50 -12.11 19.38 -13.86
N ARG A 51 -11.97 18.67 -12.74
CA ARG A 51 -11.39 19.23 -11.51
C ARG A 51 -9.94 18.81 -11.42
N GLU A 52 -9.06 19.78 -11.21
CA GLU A 52 -7.68 19.51 -10.84
C GLU A 52 -7.64 18.82 -9.48
N VAL A 53 -6.84 17.77 -9.39
CA VAL A 53 -6.60 17.02 -8.16
C VAL A 53 -5.10 16.98 -7.94
N ILE A 54 -4.69 17.40 -6.75
CA ILE A 54 -3.29 17.34 -6.30
C ILE A 54 -3.26 16.35 -5.14
N LEU A 55 -2.64 15.20 -5.36
CA LEU A 55 -2.42 14.20 -4.33
C LEU A 55 -0.99 14.34 -3.80
N ASN A 56 -0.86 14.69 -2.52
CA ASN A 56 0.41 14.64 -1.80
C ASN A 56 0.40 13.40 -0.91
N TYR A 57 1.24 12.43 -1.24
CA TYR A 57 1.32 11.15 -0.54
C TYR A 57 2.68 11.01 0.15
N ARG A 58 2.65 10.71 1.45
CA ARG A 58 3.83 10.37 2.22
C ARG A 58 3.63 9.00 2.86
N HIS A 59 4.63 8.15 2.70
CA HIS A 59 4.62 6.80 3.24
C HIS A 59 5.96 6.50 3.89
N GLN A 60 5.92 5.76 4.99
CA GLN A 60 7.11 5.26 5.68
C GLN A 60 6.84 3.82 6.08
N GLU A 61 7.81 2.96 5.78
CA GLU A 61 7.74 1.54 6.11
C GLU A 61 9.15 0.98 6.30
N ASN A 62 9.28 -0.01 7.20
CA ASN A 62 10.50 -0.79 7.31
C ASN A 62 10.45 -1.98 6.34
N VAL A 63 11.19 -1.89 5.24
CA VAL A 63 11.20 -2.90 4.18
C VAL A 63 11.76 -4.23 4.66
N PHE A 64 12.71 -4.21 5.61
CA PHE A 64 13.25 -5.45 6.20
C PHE A 64 12.26 -6.15 7.12
N GLN A 65 11.40 -5.39 7.81
CA GLN A 65 10.28 -5.96 8.56
C GLN A 65 9.22 -6.51 7.62
N LEU A 66 8.83 -5.74 6.59
CA LEU A 66 7.86 -6.19 5.59
C LEU A 66 8.31 -7.51 4.93
N TRP A 67 9.55 -7.60 4.48
CA TRP A 67 10.05 -8.85 3.87
C TRP A 67 10.17 -10.00 4.87
N ARG A 68 10.38 -9.72 6.16
CA ARG A 68 10.29 -10.76 7.20
C ARG A 68 8.85 -11.22 7.40
N SER A 69 7.87 -10.32 7.38
CA SER A 69 6.45 -10.69 7.51
C SER A 69 5.93 -11.44 6.29
N LEU A 70 6.39 -11.09 5.08
CA LEU A 70 6.05 -11.82 3.86
C LEU A 70 6.62 -13.25 3.91
N ARG A 71 7.91 -13.39 4.24
CA ARG A 71 8.54 -14.71 4.45
C ARG A 71 7.94 -15.48 5.62
N PHE A 72 7.40 -14.80 6.63
CA PHE A 72 6.65 -15.47 7.69
C PHE A 72 5.39 -16.13 7.15
N GLY A 73 4.73 -15.54 6.14
CA GLY A 73 3.61 -16.18 5.44
C GLY A 73 4.02 -17.49 4.74
N ASP A 74 5.15 -17.46 4.04
CA ASP A 74 5.69 -18.64 3.36
C ASP A 74 6.14 -19.72 4.37
N ASN A 75 6.86 -19.31 5.42
CA ASN A 75 7.35 -20.22 6.46
C ASN A 75 6.22 -20.78 7.36
N LEU A 76 5.10 -20.07 7.52
CA LEU A 76 3.93 -20.55 8.26
C LEU A 76 3.25 -21.71 7.56
N GLN A 77 3.22 -21.69 6.22
CA GLN A 77 2.73 -22.83 5.44
C GLN A 77 3.63 -24.04 5.65
N GLU A 78 4.95 -23.89 5.54
CA GLU A 78 5.90 -24.99 5.79
C GLU A 78 5.81 -25.53 7.23
N TRP A 79 5.68 -24.64 8.23
CA TRP A 79 5.48 -25.03 9.63
C TRP A 79 4.15 -25.76 9.83
N LEU A 80 3.07 -25.27 9.24
CA LEU A 80 1.75 -25.90 9.33
C LEU A 80 1.76 -27.27 8.64
N GLU A 81 2.39 -27.38 7.47
CA GLU A 81 2.61 -28.65 6.78
C GLU A 81 3.41 -29.60 7.65
N GLN A 82 4.51 -29.19 8.28
CA GLN A 82 5.27 -30.04 9.21
C GLN A 82 4.47 -30.45 10.45
N ALA A 83 3.71 -29.53 11.06
CA ALA A 83 2.90 -29.80 12.24
C ALA A 83 1.74 -30.77 11.94
N LEU A 84 1.17 -30.71 10.72
CA LEU A 84 0.11 -31.61 10.27
C LEU A 84 0.67 -32.92 9.67
N SER A 85 1.88 -32.91 9.11
CA SER A 85 2.63 -34.07 8.62
C SER A 85 3.33 -34.87 9.71
N GLN A 86 3.28 -34.42 10.97
CA GLN A 86 3.51 -35.24 12.15
C GLN A 86 2.17 -35.74 12.75
N PRO A 87 1.44 -36.69 12.13
CA PRO A 87 0.46 -37.44 12.88
C PRO A 87 1.21 -38.45 13.77
N GLY A 88 1.32 -38.12 15.05
CA GLY A 88 1.59 -39.02 16.18
C GLY A 88 2.54 -40.18 15.94
N GLU A 89 3.84 -39.95 16.08
CA GLU A 89 4.74 -41.04 16.49
C GLU A 89 4.83 -41.06 18.01
N GLN A 90 4.49 -42.24 18.55
CA GLN A 90 4.68 -42.73 19.91
C GLN A 90 3.56 -42.34 20.90
N GLN A 91 2.96 -43.25 21.67
CA GLN A 91 3.10 -44.70 21.88
C GLN A 91 1.89 -45.12 22.72
#